data_AF-A0AAW4YBD1-F1
#
_entry.id   AF-A0AAW4YBD1-F1
#
_cell.length_a   1.000
_cell.length_b   1.000
_cell.length_c   1.000
_cell.angle_alpha   90.00
_cell.angle_beta   90.00
_cell.angle_gamma   90.00
#
_symmetry.space_group_name_H-M   'P 1'
#
loop_
_entity.id
_entity.type
_entity.pdbx_description
1 polymer ?
#
loop_
_entity_poly.entity_id
_entity_poly.type
_entity_poly.pdbx_seq_one_letter_code
_entity_poly.pdbx_strand_id
1 'polypeptide(L)' 'MTINFTFTFSVFDKTSKEISELCNIPNDQRIQNAIKIMKEQNIPDTDFEFLKLYDFYFADNPDINF' A
#
# COMPACT_ATOMS: atom_id res chain seq x y z
N MET A 1 8.24 -12.35 -20.36
CA MET A 1 6.80 -12.20 -20.11
C MET A 1 6.61 -10.78 -19.58
N THR A 2 6.03 -9.88 -20.37
CA THR A 2 5.78 -8.51 -19.91
C THR A 2 4.57 -8.58 -18.98
N ILE A 3 4.82 -8.47 -17.68
CA ILE A 3 3.74 -8.38 -16.69
C ILE A 3 3.19 -6.96 -16.86
N ASN A 4 2.09 -6.83 -17.60
CA ASN A 4 1.32 -5.59 -17.60
C ASN A 4 0.69 -5.50 -16.22
N PHE A 5 1.33 -4.75 -15.31
CA PHE A 5 0.69 -4.29 -14.09
C PHE A 5 -0.38 -3.29 -14.52
N THR A 6 -1.57 -3.81 -14.83
CA THR A 6 -2.75 -2.98 -15.03
C THR A 6 -3.04 -2.38 -13.67
N PHE A 7 -2.77 -1.08 -13.51
CA PHE A 7 -3.15 -0.34 -12.31
C PHE A 7 -4.65 -0.55 -12.07
N THR A 8 -5.00 -1.14 -10.93
CA THR A 8 -6.38 -1.58 -10.72
C THR A 8 -7.22 -0.56 -9.96
N PHE A 9 -6.58 0.29 -9.13
CA PHE A 9 -7.26 1.34 -8.37
C PHE A 9 -6.31 2.44 -7.88
N SER A 10 -6.86 3.62 -7.60
CA SER A 10 -6.22 4.67 -6.79
C SER A 10 -6.29 4.27 -5.32
N VAL A 11 -5.16 4.39 -4.62
CA VAL A 11 -5.02 4.08 -3.20
C VAL A 11 -5.58 5.23 -2.37
N PHE A 12 -5.43 6.47 -2.81
CA PHE A 12 -5.89 7.65 -2.08
C PHE A 12 -7.42 7.80 -2.04
N ASP A 13 -8.11 7.24 -3.03
CA ASP A 13 -9.58 7.22 -3.12
C ASP A 13 -10.22 6.02 -2.40
N LYS A 14 -9.42 5.18 -1.74
CA LYS A 14 -9.87 3.98 -1.05
C LYS A 14 -9.69 4.07 0.45
N THR A 15 -10.61 3.46 1.18
CA THR A 15 -10.48 3.27 2.62
C THR A 15 -9.45 2.17 2.91
N SER A 16 -8.86 2.18 4.12
CA SER A 16 -7.92 1.13 4.53
C SER A 16 -8.54 -0.28 4.47
N LYS A 17 -9.85 -0.37 4.72
CA LYS A 17 -10.61 -1.62 4.60
C LYS A 17 -10.69 -2.10 3.15
N GLU A 18 -11.04 -1.21 2.20
CA GLU A 18 -11.08 -1.58 0.78
C GLU A 18 -9.69 -2.01 0.29
N ILE A 19 -8.63 -1.30 0.69
CA ILE A 19 -7.25 -1.66 0.32
C ILE A 19 -6.88 -3.03 0.91
N SER A 20 -7.22 -3.29 2.17
CA SER A 20 -7.02 -4.59 2.81
C SER A 20 -7.68 -5.73 2.03
N GLU A 21 -8.92 -5.53 1.57
CA GLU A 21 -9.66 -6.52 0.78
C GLU A 21 -9.09 -6.69 -0.63
N LEU A 22 -8.76 -5.59 -1.32
CA LEU A 22 -8.21 -5.59 -2.69
C LEU A 22 -6.80 -6.19 -2.75
N CYS A 23 -5.97 -5.90 -1.75
CA CYS A 23 -4.59 -6.36 -1.68
C CYS A 23 -4.41 -7.67 -0.88
N ASN A 24 -5.47 -8.17 -0.23
CA ASN A 24 -5.43 -9.32 0.67
C ASN A 24 -4.37 -9.18 1.78
N ILE A 25 -4.33 -8.01 2.42
CA ILE A 25 -3.43 -7.68 3.55
C ILE A 25 -4.23 -7.33 4.80
N PRO A 26 -3.66 -7.39 6.02
CA PRO A 26 -4.38 -7.02 7.24
C PRO A 26 -4.84 -5.55 7.25
N ASN A 27 -6.09 -5.30 7.61
CA ASN A 27 -6.62 -3.94 7.81
C ASN A 27 -6.14 -3.37 9.14
N ASP A 28 -4.96 -2.78 9.15
CA ASP A 28 -4.36 -2.17 10.34
C ASP A 28 -3.72 -0.80 10.04
N GLN A 29 -3.09 -0.21 11.06
CA GLN A 29 -2.46 1.12 10.98
C GLN A 29 -1.35 1.20 9.93
N ARG A 30 -0.75 0.08 9.52
CA ARG A 30 0.34 0.06 8.52
C ARG A 30 -0.16 0.55 7.16
N ILE A 31 -1.41 0.26 6.80
CA ILE A 31 -2.01 0.77 5.56
C ILE A 31 -2.06 2.31 5.60
N GLN A 32 -2.50 2.88 6.72
CA GLN A 32 -2.57 4.33 6.89
C GLN A 32 -1.17 4.97 6.89
N ASN A 33 -0.20 4.33 7.53
CA ASN A 33 1.19 4.79 7.54
C ASN A 33 1.80 4.76 6.14
N ALA A 34 1.58 3.69 5.37
CA ALA A 34 2.02 3.58 3.99
C ALA A 34 1.42 4.68 3.11
N ILE A 35 0.10 4.93 3.20
CA ILE A 35 -0.58 6.00 2.47
C ILE A 35 -0.02 7.38 2.86
N LYS A 36 0.26 7.60 4.16
CA LYS A 36 0.87 8.84 4.63
C LYS A 36 2.25 9.06 4.02
N ILE A 37 3.12 8.05 4.04
CA ILE A 37 4.45 8.11 3.42
C ILE A 37 4.32 8.41 1.92
N MET A 38 3.37 7.76 1.22
CA MET A 38 3.14 8.03 -0.19
C MET A 38 2.81 9.50 -0.46
N LYS A 39 1.93 10.10 0.35
CA LYS A 39 1.58 11.52 0.23
C LYS A 39 2.74 12.45 0.55
N GLU A 40 3.46 12.19 1.63
CA GLU A 40 4.59 13.03 2.07
C GLU A 40 5.76 13.00 1.07
N GLN A 41 6.01 11.85 0.46
CA GLN A 41 7.11 11.63 -0.48
C GLN A 41 6.69 11.84 -1.96
N ASN A 42 5.45 12.27 -2.22
CA ASN A 42 4.88 12.40 -3.57
C ASN A 42 5.01 11.12 -4.42
N ILE A 43 4.84 9.96 -3.79
CA ILE A 43 4.83 8.66 -4.48
C ILE A 43 3.55 8.58 -5.31
N PRO A 44 3.62 8.06 -6.55
CA PRO A 44 2.44 7.89 -7.41
C PRO A 44 1.31 7.12 -6.72
N ASP A 45 0.09 7.65 -6.84
CA ASP A 45 -1.13 7.06 -6.31
C ASP A 45 -1.55 5.81 -7.10
N THR A 46 -0.84 4.71 -6.85
CA THR A 46 -1.07 3.43 -7.51
C THR A 46 -0.98 2.29 -6.52
N ASP A 47 -1.79 1.26 -6.75
CA ASP A 47 -1.74 -0.02 -6.03
C ASP A 47 -0.35 -0.66 -6.04
N PHE A 48 0.36 -0.57 -7.17
CA PHE A 48 1.71 -1.10 -7.32
C PHE A 48 2.73 -0.42 -6.39
N GLU A 49 2.81 0.91 -6.39
CA GLU A 49 3.75 1.63 -5.52
C GLU A 49 3.37 1.47 -4.04
N PHE A 50 2.07 1.42 -3.73
CA PHE A 50 1.60 1.10 -2.39
C PHE A 50 2.08 -0.28 -1.94
N LEU A 51 1.88 -1.33 -2.74
CA LEU A 51 2.27 -2.68 -2.38
C LEU A 51 3.78 -2.81 -2.21
N LYS A 52 4.57 -2.19 -3.09
CA LYS A 52 6.03 -2.16 -2.98
C LYS A 52 6.48 -1.48 -1.67
N LEU A 53 5.86 -0.37 -1.31
CA LEU A 53 6.16 0.33 -0.06
C LEU A 53 5.70 -0.47 1.17
N TYR A 54 4.49 -1.02 1.10
CA TYR A 54 3.90 -1.82 2.17
C TYR A 54 4.76 -3.07 2.44
N ASP A 55 5.17 -3.77 1.39
CA ASP A 55 6.04 -4.95 1.47
C ASP A 55 7.39 -4.60 2.10
N PHE A 56 8.05 -3.55 1.59
CA PHE A 56 9.37 -3.11 2.06
C PHE A 56 9.40 -2.72 3.54
N TYR A 57 8.40 -1.99 4.02
CA TYR A 57 8.39 -1.49 5.39
C TYR A 57 7.72 -2.46 6.38
N PHE A 58 6.80 -3.31 5.93
CA PHE A 58 5.88 -3.96 6.86
C PHE A 58 5.67 -5.45 6.66
N ALA A 59 5.95 -6.02 5.48
CA ALA A 59 5.78 -7.45 5.25
C ALA A 59 6.98 -8.25 5.79
N ASP A 60 8.20 -7.74 5.63
CA ASP A 60 9.42 -8.39 6.13
C ASP A 60 9.70 -8.11 7.62
N ASN A 61 9.07 -7.08 8.21
CA ASN A 61 9.24 -6.73 9.63
C ASN A 61 7.89 -6.43 10.31
N PRO A 62 7.16 -7.46 10.78
CA PRO A 62 5.89 -7.27 11.48
C PRO A 62 6.01 -6.54 12.83
N ASP A 63 7.23 -6.37 13.35
CA ASP A 63 7.52 -5.77 14.67
C ASP A 63 7.91 -4.27 14.64
N ILE A 64 7.78 -3.57 13.50
CA ILE A 64 8.04 -2.12 13.47
C ILE A 64 6.92 -1.38 14.22
N ASN A 65 7.16 -1.07 15.48
CA ASN A 65 6.36 -0.12 16.26
C ASN A 65 6.66 1.32 15.79
N PHE A 66 5.66 1.95 15.16
CA PHE A 66 5.63 3.39 14.88
C PHE A 66 5.02 4.17 16.05
#